data_AF-A0A967DF96-F1
#
_entry.id   AF-A0A967DF96-F1
#
_cell.length_a   1.000
_cell.length_b   1.000
_cell.length_c   1.000
_cell.angle_alpha   90.00
_cell.angle_beta   90.00
_cell.angle_gamma   90.00
#
_symmetry.space_group_name_H-M   'P 1'
#
loop_
_entity.id
_entity.type
_entity.pdbx_description
1 polymer ?
#
loop_
_entity_poly.entity_id
_entity_poly.type
_entity_poly.pdbx_seq_one_letter_code
_entity_poly.pdbx_strand_id
1 'polypeptide(L)'
;MTELVDAYLEKVPEPGRTTLTKLRASIRKMVPAEAAEAISYGMPAFKYKGGLVCYAAFKDHCSLFPPGTAHLTEIAEEIAP
;
A
#
# COMPACT_ATOMS: atom_id res chain seq x y z
N MET A 1 11.59 -11.28 4.59
CA MET A 1 11.27 -9.83 4.70
C MET A 1 9.83 -9.47 4.36
N THR A 2 8.98 -10.46 4.09
CA THR A 2 7.53 -10.31 3.88
C THR A 2 6.74 -10.49 5.17
N GLU A 3 7.30 -11.25 6.12
CA GLU A 3 6.71 -11.64 7.39
C GLU A 3 6.24 -10.45 8.26
N LEU A 4 6.91 -9.30 8.17
CA LEU A 4 6.47 -8.09 8.88
C LEU A 4 5.17 -7.51 8.30
N VAL A 5 4.99 -7.59 6.99
CA VAL A 5 3.76 -7.17 6.31
C VAL A 5 2.65 -8.16 6.58
N ASP A 6 2.94 -9.47 6.55
CA ASP A 6 1.98 -10.51 6.91
C ASP A 6 1.50 -10.31 8.36
N ALA A 7 2.41 -10.11 9.31
CA ALA A 7 2.08 -9.85 10.71
C ALA A 7 1.29 -8.54 10.92
N TYR A 8 1.45 -7.54 10.05
CA TYR A 8 0.60 -6.35 10.05
C TYR A 8 -0.82 -6.72 9.60
N LEU A 9 -0.96 -7.41 8.46
CA LEU A 9 -2.26 -7.79 7.89
C LEU A 9 -3.05 -8.72 8.82
N GLU A 10 -2.39 -9.61 9.55
CA GLU A 10 -3.00 -10.48 10.56
C GLU A 10 -3.61 -9.72 11.74
N LYS A 11 -3.18 -8.49 12.01
CA LYS A 11 -3.73 -7.61 13.05
C LYS A 11 -4.87 -6.72 12.55
N VAL A 12 -5.02 -6.60 11.23
CA VAL A 12 -6.08 -5.77 10.63
C VAL A 12 -7.42 -6.51 10.76
N PRO A 13 -8.49 -5.86 11.27
CA PRO A 13 -9.83 -6.43 11.30
C PRO A 13 -10.47 -6.46 9.89
N GLU A 14 -11.48 -7.31 9.71
CA GLU A 14 -12.28 -7.31 8.49
C GLU A 14 -13.18 -6.06 8.42
N PRO A 15 -13.46 -5.52 7.21
CA PRO A 15 -13.05 -6.02 5.89
C PRO A 15 -11.66 -5.52 5.42
N GLY A 16 -10.92 -4.82 6.28
CA GLY A 16 -9.65 -4.18 5.94
C GLY A 16 -8.57 -5.20 5.53
N ARG A 17 -8.46 -6.33 6.23
CA ARG A 17 -7.43 -7.35 5.92
C ARG A 17 -7.64 -7.96 4.54
N THR A 18 -8.85 -8.39 4.21
CA THR A 18 -9.16 -8.89 2.85
C THR A 18 -8.90 -7.84 1.78
N THR A 19 -9.29 -6.58 2.03
CA THR A 19 -9.07 -5.47 1.09
C THR A 19 -7.58 -5.20 0.85
N LEU A 20 -6.79 -5.05 1.92
CA LEU A 20 -5.36 -4.79 1.82
C LEU A 20 -4.59 -5.97 1.23
N THR A 21 -5.02 -7.21 1.48
CA THR A 21 -4.40 -8.40 0.87
C THR A 21 -4.59 -8.40 -0.65
N LYS A 22 -5.79 -8.04 -1.13
CA LYS A 22 -6.06 -7.87 -2.57
C LYS A 22 -5.22 -6.73 -3.15
N LEU A 23 -5.18 -5.59 -2.46
CA LEU A 23 -4.40 -4.42 -2.87
C LEU A 23 -2.91 -4.76 -3.00
N ARG A 24 -2.34 -5.44 -2.00
CA ARG A 24 -0.96 -5.93 -2.01
C ARG A 24 -0.67 -6.82 -3.22
N ALA A 25 -1.55 -7.78 -3.51
CA ALA A 25 -1.40 -8.66 -4.66
C ALA A 25 -1.46 -7.88 -5.99
N SER A 26 -2.33 -6.89 -6.11
CA SER A 26 -2.42 -6.01 -7.28
C SER A 26 -1.15 -5.18 -7.46
N ILE A 27 -0.66 -4.54 -6.39
CA ILE A 27 0.59 -3.76 -6.44
C ILE A 27 1.76 -4.65 -6.84
N ARG A 28 1.86 -5.87 -6.27
CA ARG A 28 2.96 -6.80 -6.58
C ARG A 28 3.01 -7.19 -8.07
N LYS A 29 1.87 -7.22 -8.76
CA LYS A 29 1.80 -7.48 -10.21
C LYS A 29 2.25 -6.30 -11.07
N MET A 30 2.15 -5.09 -10.54
CA MET A 30 2.45 -3.85 -11.27
C MET A 30 3.88 -3.36 -11.04
N VAL A 31 4.46 -3.64 -9.86
CA VAL A 31 5.83 -3.22 -9.52
C VAL A 31 6.89 -4.16 -10.11
N PRO A 32 8.14 -3.68 -10.30
CA PRO A 32 9.26 -4.54 -10.71
C PRO A 32 9.49 -5.70 -9.74
N ALA A 33 10.01 -6.82 -10.23
CA ALA A 33 10.30 -8.00 -9.41
C ALA A 33 11.27 -7.69 -8.26
N GLU A 34 12.19 -6.76 -8.49
CA GLU A 34 13.19 -6.24 -7.55
C GLU A 34 12.60 -5.35 -6.45
N ALA A 35 11.33 -4.92 -6.57
CA ALA A 35 10.68 -4.14 -5.52
C ALA A 35 10.57 -4.99 -4.24
N ALA A 36 11.02 -4.43 -3.12
CA ALA A 36 10.99 -5.07 -1.82
C ALA A 36 9.79 -4.60 -1.00
N GLU A 37 9.20 -5.52 -0.24
CA GLU A 37 8.20 -5.20 0.78
C GLU A 37 8.91 -4.83 2.09
N ALA A 38 8.43 -3.78 2.76
CA ALA A 38 8.96 -3.31 4.02
C ALA A 38 7.85 -2.68 4.86
N ILE A 39 8.13 -2.42 6.15
CA ILE A 39 7.34 -1.53 6.97
C ILE A 39 8.01 -0.15 6.98
N SER A 40 7.26 0.90 6.69
CA SER A 40 7.69 2.29 6.75
C SER A 40 6.64 3.11 7.49
N TYR A 41 7.05 3.93 8.46
CA TYR A 41 6.11 4.67 9.32
C TYR A 41 5.03 3.80 9.97
N GLY A 42 5.36 2.54 10.30
CA GLY A 42 4.42 1.58 10.87
C GLY A 42 3.41 0.98 9.87
N MET A 43 3.55 1.26 8.57
CA MET A 43 2.65 0.80 7.52
C MET A 43 3.36 -0.09 6.49
N PRO A 44 2.67 -1.07 5.90
CA PRO A 44 3.14 -1.76 4.71
C PRO A 44 3.54 -0.82 3.58
N ALA A 45 4.70 -1.09 2.99
CA ALA A 45 5.26 -0.29 1.91
C ALA A 45 6.00 -1.15 0.89
N PHE A 46 5.91 -0.75 -0.38
CA PHE A 46 6.79 -1.24 -1.44
C PHE A 46 7.91 -0.23 -1.69
N LYS A 47 9.14 -0.74 -1.84
CA LYS A 47 10.34 0.04 -2.09
C LYS A 47 11.04 -0.47 -3.34
N TYR A 48 11.39 0.42 -4.25
CA TYR A 48 12.22 0.14 -5.42
C TYR A 48 12.99 1.40 -5.78
N LYS A 49 14.33 1.37 -5.60
CA LYS A 49 15.21 2.55 -5.78
C LYS A 49 14.74 3.81 -5.00
N GLY A 50 13.93 3.61 -3.96
CA GLY A 50 13.16 4.65 -3.27
C GLY A 50 11.85 4.09 -2.70
N GLY A 51 11.06 4.91 -2.02
CA GLY A 51 9.70 4.54 -1.60
C GLY A 51 8.76 4.61 -2.81
N LEU A 52 8.07 3.52 -3.12
CA LEU A 52 7.09 3.49 -4.21
C LEU A 52 5.70 3.80 -3.69
N VAL A 53 5.21 3.02 -2.72
CA VAL A 53 3.83 3.17 -2.25
C VAL A 53 3.72 2.61 -0.85
N CYS A 54 2.97 3.30 0.01
CA CYS A 54 2.57 2.78 1.31
C CYS A 54 1.06 2.54 1.31
N TYR A 55 0.58 1.60 2.11
CA TYR A 55 -0.85 1.36 2.27
C TYR A 55 -1.15 0.92 3.70
N ALA A 56 -2.32 1.28 4.20
CA ALA A 56 -2.70 1.01 5.58
C ALA A 56 -4.20 0.88 5.75
N ALA A 57 -4.61 0.19 6.80
CA ALA A 57 -5.99 0.13 7.25
C ALA A 57 -6.17 1.08 8.43
N PHE A 58 -7.23 1.89 8.35
CA PHE A 58 -7.72 2.75 9.41
C PHE A 58 -9.08 2.23 9.90
N LYS A 59 -9.65 2.91 10.90
CA LYS A 59 -10.90 2.50 11.54
C LYS A 59 -12.06 2.36 10.54
N ASP A 60 -12.20 3.32 9.65
CA ASP A 60 -13.37 3.44 8.77
C ASP A 60 -13.02 3.25 7.28
N HIS A 61 -11.73 3.16 6.93
CA HIS A 61 -11.28 3.10 5.54
C HIS A 61 -9.90 2.46 5.40
N CYS A 62 -9.54 2.11 4.18
CA CYS A 62 -8.16 1.77 3.80
C CYS A 62 -7.58 2.91 2.95
N SER A 63 -6.30 3.22 3.14
CA SER A 63 -5.62 4.27 2.39
C SER A 63 -4.46 3.71 1.57
N LEU A 64 -4.26 4.31 0.40
CA LEU A 64 -3.11 4.11 -0.47
C LEU A 64 -2.34 5.43 -0.58
N PHE A 65 -1.05 5.40 -0.31
CA PHE A 65 -0.16 6.56 -0.27
C PHE A 65 0.86 6.45 -1.40
N PRO A 66 0.63 7.14 -2.55
CA PRO A 66 1.58 7.16 -3.65
C PRO A 66 2.88 7.91 -3.30
N PRO A 67 3.94 7.78 -4.12
CA PRO A 67 5.20 8.45 -3.85
C PRO A 67 5.09 9.93 -4.24
N GLY A 68 4.91 10.79 -3.23
CA GLY A 68 4.77 12.22 -3.44
C GLY A 68 3.40 12.62 -4.02
N THR A 69 3.26 13.92 -4.33
CA THR A 69 1.98 14.53 -4.70
C THR A 69 1.84 14.82 -6.20
N ALA A 70 2.93 14.76 -6.98
CA ALA A 70 2.92 15.16 -8.39
C ALA A 70 1.89 14.37 -9.21
N HIS A 71 1.81 13.06 -9.00
CA HIS A 71 0.87 12.21 -9.72
C HIS A 71 -0.59 12.45 -9.31
N LEU A 72 -0.85 12.85 -8.06
CA LEU A 72 -2.20 13.16 -7.59
C LEU A 72 -2.81 14.35 -8.32
N THR A 73 -1.97 15.31 -8.75
CA THR A 73 -2.43 16.45 -9.56
C THR A 73 -2.85 16.02 -10.96
N GLU A 74 -2.18 15.01 -11.54
CA GLU A 74 -2.49 14.52 -12.90
C GLU A 74 -3.78 13.70 -12.95
N ILE A 75 -4.10 12.98 -11.87
CA ILE A 75 -5.29 12.12 -11.79
C ILE A 75 -6.43 12.78 -11.01
N ALA A 76 -6.36 14.08 -10.72
CA ALA A 76 -7.27 14.77 -9.83
C ALA A 76 -8.75 14.64 -10.25
N GLU A 77 -9.03 14.63 -11.55
CA GLU A 77 -10.39 14.44 -12.09
C GLU A 77 -10.92 13.01 -11.90
N GLU A 78 -10.05 12.00 -12.01
CA GLU A 78 -10.41 10.58 -11.88
C GLU A 78 -10.69 10.16 -10.43
N ILE A 79 -10.14 10.90 -9.46
CA ILE A 79 -10.30 10.63 -8.02
C ILE A 79 -11.32 11.57 -7.35
N ALA A 80 -12.01 12.40 -8.14
CA ALA A 80 -13.09 13.26 -7.65
C ALA A 80 -14.27 12.41 -7.14
N PRO A 81 -15.03 12.91 -6.15
CA PRO A 81 -16.16 12.19 -5.55
C PRO A 81 -17.36 11.98 -6.49
#